data_AF-A0A161W7L8-F1
#
_entry.id   AF-A0A161W7L8-F1
#
_cell.length_a   1.000
_cell.length_b   1.000
_cell.length_c   1.000
_cell.angle_alpha   90.00
_cell.angle_beta   90.00
_cell.angle_gamma   90.00
#
_symmetry.space_group_name_H-M   'P 1'
#
loop_
_entity.id
_entity.type
_entity.pdbx_description
1 polymer ?
#
loop_
_entity_poly.entity_id
_entity_poly.type
_entity_poly.pdbx_seq_one_letter_code
_entity_poly.pdbx_strand_id
1 'polypeptide(L)'
;LASQFTIQPSLIIFTFTLAKMVRITLFATIAFAATAFAITPNNAGARNVGKGDGSQFITGGCVDDSDCSSACCADASGVGVCSAEAAQFQNGKNGCNFVDPNREATIAAAEAQVEKQGF
;
A
#
# COMPACT_ATOMS: atom_id res chain seq x y z
N LEU A 1 34.91 39.72 -37.23
CA LEU A 1 33.93 39.83 -36.12
C LEU A 1 32.92 38.72 -36.36
N ALA A 2 32.75 37.67 -35.56
CA ALA A 2 32.64 37.59 -34.10
C ALA A 2 33.32 36.30 -33.57
N SER A 3 34.21 36.42 -32.58
CA SER A 3 33.98 36.01 -31.18
C SER A 3 33.39 34.59 -31.07
N GLN A 4 34.21 33.54 -31.07
CA GLN A 4 34.87 33.02 -29.86
C GLN A 4 33.94 32.99 -28.63
N PHE A 5 32.88 32.18 -28.69
CA PHE A 5 32.21 31.69 -27.48
C PHE A 5 32.93 30.40 -27.05
N THR A 6 34.08 30.57 -26.40
CA THR A 6 34.77 29.48 -25.69
C THR A 6 33.92 29.11 -24.47
N ILE A 7 32.91 28.27 -24.69
CA ILE A 7 32.13 27.68 -23.59
C ILE A 7 33.08 26.75 -22.84
N GLN A 8 33.50 27.18 -21.65
CA GLN A 8 34.41 26.43 -20.81
C GLN A 8 33.76 25.08 -20.45
N PRO A 9 34.40 23.92 -20.72
CA PRO A 9 33.78 22.61 -20.59
C PRO A 9 33.32 22.31 -19.16
N SER A 10 33.87 22.99 -18.16
CA SER A 10 33.47 22.94 -16.76
C SER A 10 32.05 23.48 -16.49
N LEU A 11 31.59 24.50 -17.23
CA LEU A 11 30.24 25.10 -17.03
C LEU A 11 29.13 24.20 -17.60
N ILE A 12 29.42 23.46 -18.68
CA ILE A 12 28.49 22.47 -19.27
C ILE A 12 28.32 21.28 -18.32
N ILE A 13 29.41 20.76 -17.74
CA ILE A 13 29.33 19.67 -16.77
C ILE A 13 28.54 20.10 -15.52
N PHE A 14 28.73 21.33 -15.04
CA PHE A 14 28.01 21.85 -13.87
C PHE A 14 26.50 21.98 -14.12
N THR A 15 26.10 22.51 -15.28
CA THR A 15 24.67 22.64 -15.66
C THR A 15 24.01 21.30 -15.92
N PHE A 16 24.70 20.33 -16.53
CA PHE A 16 24.21 18.95 -16.68
C PHE A 16 24.05 18.26 -15.32
N THR A 17 24.98 18.48 -14.39
CA THR A 17 24.92 17.89 -13.04
C THR A 17 23.79 18.52 -12.23
N LEU A 18 23.62 19.85 -12.28
CA LEU A 18 22.55 20.56 -11.59
C LEU A 18 21.16 20.18 -12.14
N ALA A 19 21.02 20.05 -13.46
CA ALA A 19 19.78 19.58 -14.09
C ALA A 19 19.47 18.11 -13.77
N LYS A 20 20.50 17.26 -13.62
CA LYS A 20 20.33 15.88 -13.11
C LYS A 20 19.91 15.87 -11.64
N MET A 21 20.54 16.68 -10.79
CA MET A 21 20.25 16.78 -9.36
C MET A 21 18.81 17.24 -9.11
N VAL A 22 18.35 18.29 -9.81
CA VAL A 22 16.98 18.81 -9.70
C VAL A 22 15.94 17.77 -10.12
N ARG A 23 16.20 17.00 -11.19
CA ARG A 23 15.33 15.92 -11.62
C ARG A 23 15.30 14.78 -10.60
N ILE A 24 16.44 14.35 -10.09
CA ILE A 24 16.51 13.27 -9.09
C ILE A 24 15.78 13.67 -7.80
N THR A 25 15.97 14.90 -7.32
CA THR A 25 15.25 15.41 -6.13
C THR A 25 13.74 15.51 -6.36
N LEU A 26 13.31 15.92 -7.56
CA LEU A 26 11.88 15.95 -7.91
C LEU A 26 11.29 14.54 -7.98
N PHE A 27 11.99 13.57 -8.57
CA PHE A 27 11.53 12.19 -8.59
C PHE A 27 11.49 11.57 -7.19
N ALA A 28 12.49 11.84 -6.35
CA ALA A 28 12.53 11.33 -4.97
C ALA A 28 11.40 11.89 -4.10
N THR A 29 11.09 13.18 -4.24
CA THR A 29 9.98 13.81 -3.49
C THR A 29 8.61 13.30 -3.93
N ILE A 30 8.40 13.07 -5.23
CA ILE A 30 7.15 12.47 -5.74
C ILE A 30 7.02 11.01 -5.28
N ALA A 31 8.11 10.23 -5.34
CA ALA A 31 8.10 8.83 -4.90
C ALA A 31 7.81 8.70 -3.39
N PHE A 32 8.34 9.60 -2.56
CA PHE A 32 8.07 9.61 -1.12
C PHE A 32 6.61 10.00 -0.80
N ALA A 33 5.99 10.89 -1.59
CA ALA A 33 4.60 11.27 -1.39
C ALA A 33 3.59 10.14 -1.70
N ALA A 34 3.97 9.15 -2.52
CA ALA A 34 3.07 8.09 -2.97
C ALA A 34 2.79 7.00 -1.92
N THR A 35 3.62 6.85 -0.88
CA THR A 35 3.49 5.74 0.10
C THR A 35 2.55 6.06 1.27
N ALA A 36 2.03 7.29 1.38
CA ALA A 36 1.29 7.75 2.55
C ALA A 36 -0.18 7.29 2.64
N PHE A 37 -0.76 6.71 1.57
CA PHE A 37 -2.21 6.50 1.48
C PHE A 37 -2.67 5.05 1.22
N ALA A 38 -1.75 4.08 1.19
CA ALA A 38 -2.14 2.69 0.96
C ALA A 38 -2.47 2.00 2.30
N ILE A 39 -3.76 1.74 2.53
CA ILE A 39 -4.18 0.81 3.58
C ILE A 39 -4.02 -0.61 3.03
N THR A 40 -2.98 -1.30 3.48
CA THR A 40 -2.77 -2.72 3.13
C THR A 40 -3.04 -3.58 4.36
N PRO A 41 -3.74 -4.71 4.23
CA PRO A 41 -3.92 -5.64 5.34
C PRO A 41 -2.60 -6.18 5.87
N ASN A 42 -2.54 -6.40 7.19
CA ASN A 42 -1.39 -6.96 7.87
C ASN A 42 -1.24 -8.45 7.53
N ASN A 43 -0.03 -8.81 7.10
CA ASN A 43 0.31 -10.15 6.65
C ASN A 43 0.40 -11.21 7.77
N ALA A 44 0.55 -10.82 9.05
CA ALA A 44 0.69 -11.77 10.16
C ALA A 44 -0.53 -12.69 10.35
N GLY A 45 -1.70 -12.25 9.87
CA GLY A 45 -2.96 -12.98 9.91
C GLY A 45 -3.32 -13.69 8.60
N ALA A 46 -2.42 -13.76 7.61
CA ALA A 46 -2.76 -14.26 6.28
C ALA A 46 -3.38 -15.67 6.29
N ARG A 47 -2.94 -16.55 7.20
CA ARG A 47 -3.48 -17.93 7.34
C ARG A 47 -4.95 -18.01 7.75
N ASN A 48 -5.49 -16.94 8.31
CA ASN A 48 -6.84 -16.87 8.87
C ASN A 48 -7.83 -16.16 7.92
N VAL A 49 -7.37 -15.65 6.77
CA VAL A 49 -8.24 -14.99 5.78
C VAL A 49 -9.20 -16.03 5.18
N GLY A 50 -10.50 -15.76 5.19
CA GLY A 50 -11.53 -16.65 4.65
C GLY A 50 -11.88 -17.87 5.51
N LYS A 51 -11.45 -17.91 6.78
CA LYS A 51 -11.82 -18.98 7.72
C LYS A 51 -13.22 -18.81 8.29
N GLY A 52 -13.72 -17.58 8.38
CA GLY A 52 -15.05 -17.27 8.89
C GLY A 52 -15.28 -17.66 10.36
N ASP A 53 -14.22 -17.76 11.16
CA ASP A 53 -14.25 -18.20 12.56
C ASP A 53 -13.87 -17.08 13.56
N GLY A 54 -13.79 -15.84 13.10
CA GLY A 54 -13.41 -14.68 13.90
C GLY A 54 -11.95 -14.67 14.34
N SER A 55 -11.08 -15.50 13.75
CA SER A 55 -9.68 -15.60 14.15
C SER A 55 -8.79 -14.44 13.64
N GLN A 56 -9.30 -13.56 12.77
CA GLN A 56 -8.55 -12.39 12.32
C GLN A 56 -8.57 -11.24 13.32
N PHE A 57 -7.38 -10.71 13.57
CA PHE A 57 -7.18 -9.53 14.39
C PHE A 57 -7.37 -8.23 13.59
N ILE A 58 -7.59 -7.13 14.30
CA ILE A 58 -7.61 -5.78 13.74
C ILE A 58 -6.38 -5.55 12.85
N THR A 59 -6.57 -4.88 11.72
CA THR A 59 -5.62 -4.70 10.62
C THR A 59 -5.36 -5.91 9.74
N GLY A 60 -5.82 -7.11 10.12
CA GLY A 60 -5.73 -8.30 9.27
C GLY A 60 -6.60 -8.19 8.01
N GLY A 61 -6.25 -8.94 6.97
CA GLY A 61 -7.12 -9.09 5.80
C GLY A 61 -8.38 -9.89 6.12
N CYS A 62 -9.47 -9.61 5.41
CA CYS A 62 -10.74 -10.32 5.55
C CYS A 62 -11.48 -10.33 4.21
N VAL A 63 -12.30 -11.36 3.99
CA VAL A 63 -13.21 -11.44 2.83
C VAL A 63 -14.67 -11.18 3.23
N ASP A 64 -15.00 -11.27 4.52
CA ASP A 64 -16.22 -10.77 5.14
C ASP A 64 -16.08 -10.60 6.66
N ASP A 65 -17.13 -10.09 7.32
CA ASP A 65 -17.15 -9.81 8.76
C ASP A 65 -16.86 -11.03 9.64
N SER A 66 -17.20 -12.24 9.19
CA SER A 66 -17.01 -13.47 9.97
C SER A 66 -15.53 -13.85 10.13
N ASP A 67 -14.63 -13.33 9.29
CA ASP A 67 -13.20 -13.54 9.49
C ASP A 67 -12.68 -12.79 10.73
N CYS A 68 -13.26 -11.62 11.03
CA CYS A 68 -12.72 -10.69 12.01
C CYS A 68 -13.26 -10.96 13.43
N SER A 69 -12.38 -10.98 14.42
CA SER A 69 -12.75 -11.06 15.84
C SER A 69 -13.66 -9.89 16.27
N SER A 70 -13.55 -8.75 15.60
CA SER A 70 -14.37 -7.55 15.81
C SER A 70 -15.70 -7.57 15.07
N ALA A 71 -16.04 -8.64 14.33
CA ALA A 71 -17.21 -8.74 13.46
C ALA A 71 -17.34 -7.58 12.45
N CYS A 72 -16.22 -6.93 12.10
CA CYS A 72 -16.20 -5.79 11.19
C CYS A 72 -15.02 -5.92 10.22
N CYS A 73 -15.34 -6.38 9.01
CA CYS A 73 -14.48 -6.29 7.84
C CYS A 73 -14.77 -4.97 7.14
N ALA A 74 -13.83 -4.03 7.25
CA ALA A 74 -14.03 -2.70 6.69
C ALA A 74 -13.46 -2.59 5.27
N ASP A 75 -14.22 -1.94 4.38
CA ASP A 75 -13.76 -1.64 3.02
C ASP A 75 -12.68 -0.55 3.06
N ALA A 76 -11.48 -0.90 2.63
CA ALA A 76 -10.35 0.01 2.46
C ALA A 76 -9.99 0.11 0.97
N SER A 77 -10.72 0.93 0.21
CA SER A 77 -10.50 1.12 -1.23
C SER A 77 -10.62 -0.18 -2.05
N GLY A 78 -11.62 -1.01 -1.75
CA GLY A 78 -11.87 -2.28 -2.42
C GLY A 78 -11.16 -3.48 -1.80
N VAL A 79 -10.43 -3.28 -0.70
CA VAL A 79 -9.72 -4.34 0.04
C VAL A 79 -10.31 -4.46 1.45
N GLY A 80 -10.68 -5.66 1.86
CA GLY A 80 -11.20 -5.93 3.19
C GLY A 80 -10.12 -5.91 4.25
N VAL A 81 -10.30 -5.07 5.28
CA VAL A 81 -9.40 -4.99 6.43
C VAL A 81 -10.19 -5.01 7.73
N CYS A 82 -9.90 -5.98 8.61
CA CYS A 82 -10.51 -6.06 9.92
C CYS A 82 -10.32 -4.75 10.69
N SER A 83 -11.42 -4.18 11.16
CA SER A 83 -11.46 -2.91 11.89
C SER A 83 -12.24 -3.06 13.17
N ALA A 84 -11.94 -2.21 14.16
CA ALA A 84 -12.89 -2.02 15.24
C ALA A 84 -14.11 -1.29 14.69
N GLU A 85 -15.30 -1.59 15.21
CA GLU A 85 -16.55 -0.91 14.84
C GLU A 85 -16.42 0.62 14.98
N ALA A 86 -15.83 1.08 16.09
CA ALA A 86 -15.57 2.50 16.34
C ALA A 86 -14.58 3.17 15.33
N ALA A 87 -13.85 2.37 14.56
CA ALA A 87 -12.88 2.83 13.56
C ALA A 87 -13.26 2.49 12.12
N GLN A 88 -14.50 2.06 11.88
CA GLN A 88 -14.96 1.60 10.56
C GLN A 88 -14.89 2.65 9.45
N PHE A 89 -14.84 3.94 9.79
CA PHE A 89 -14.71 5.06 8.84
C PHE A 89 -13.39 5.83 8.95
N GLN A 90 -12.45 5.32 9.76
CA GLN A 90 -11.17 5.98 9.97
C GLN A 90 -10.16 5.54 8.90
N ASN A 91 -9.12 6.36 8.69
CA ASN A 91 -8.01 6.09 7.80
C ASN A 91 -8.38 5.88 6.31
N GLY A 92 -9.57 6.28 5.86
CA GLY A 92 -10.03 6.04 4.48
C GLY A 92 -10.80 4.73 4.29
N LYS A 93 -11.34 4.18 5.39
CA LYS A 93 -12.28 3.05 5.37
C LYS A 93 -13.71 3.51 5.13
N ASN A 94 -14.53 2.65 4.52
CA ASN A 94 -15.88 2.98 4.08
C ASN A 94 -16.99 2.25 4.87
N GLY A 95 -16.70 1.75 6.07
CA GLY A 95 -17.65 1.02 6.92
C GLY A 95 -17.42 -0.50 6.95
N CYS A 96 -18.03 -1.18 7.92
CA CYS A 96 -18.05 -2.65 8.05
C CYS A 96 -18.97 -3.30 6.99
N ASN A 97 -19.08 -4.62 7.00
CA ASN A 97 -19.89 -5.39 6.05
C ASN A 97 -19.32 -5.40 4.62
N PHE A 98 -18.01 -5.24 4.48
CA PHE A 98 -17.35 -5.54 3.21
C PHE A 98 -17.51 -7.03 2.90
N VAL A 99 -17.97 -7.34 1.69
CA VAL A 99 -18.00 -8.71 1.16
C VAL A 99 -17.15 -8.69 -0.09
N ASP A 100 -16.07 -9.44 -0.07
CA ASP A 100 -15.10 -9.45 -1.17
C ASP A 100 -15.72 -10.09 -2.43
N PRO A 101 -15.86 -9.34 -3.55
CA PRO A 101 -16.34 -9.90 -4.81
C PRO A 101 -15.36 -10.90 -5.44
N ASN A 102 -14.08 -10.88 -5.04
CA ASN A 102 -13.01 -11.76 -5.51
C ASN A 102 -12.47 -12.66 -4.40
N ARG A 103 -13.34 -13.07 -3.47
CA ARG A 103 -13.01 -13.90 -2.29
C ARG A 103 -12.00 -15.01 -2.57
N GLU A 104 -12.20 -15.83 -3.60
CA GLU A 104 -11.29 -16.96 -3.85
C GLU A 104 -9.86 -16.48 -4.18
N ALA A 105 -9.73 -15.41 -4.96
CA ALA A 105 -8.44 -14.83 -5.31
C ALA A 105 -7.75 -14.22 -4.07
N THR A 106 -8.51 -13.58 -3.19
CA THR A 106 -8.00 -13.00 -1.94
C THR A 106 -7.51 -14.08 -0.97
N ILE A 107 -8.25 -15.18 -0.84
CA ILE A 107 -7.82 -16.33 -0.02
C ILE A 107 -6.55 -16.94 -0.60
N ALA A 108 -6.50 -17.19 -1.92
CA ALA A 108 -5.31 -17.73 -2.57
C ALA A 108 -4.07 -16.81 -2.42
N ALA A 109 -4.26 -15.48 -2.50
CA ALA A 109 -3.19 -14.52 -2.27
C ALA A 109 -2.71 -14.55 -0.81
N ALA A 110 -3.61 -14.74 0.15
CA ALA A 110 -3.28 -14.88 1.56
C ALA A 110 -2.52 -16.19 1.83
N GLU A 111 -2.91 -17.31 1.23
CA GLU A 111 -2.19 -18.58 1.30
C GLU A 111 -0.76 -18.47 0.73
N ALA A 112 -0.61 -17.84 -0.43
CA ALA A 112 0.71 -17.56 -1.00
C ALA A 112 1.57 -16.66 -0.09
N GLN A 113 0.94 -15.79 0.71
CA GLN A 113 1.63 -14.97 1.69
C GLN A 113 2.08 -15.79 2.92
N VAL A 114 1.31 -16.81 3.31
CA VAL A 114 1.73 -17.76 4.37
C VAL A 114 2.96 -18.56 3.92
N GLU A 115 2.99 -19.04 2.68
CA GLU A 115 4.15 -19.75 2.12
C GLU A 115 5.42 -18.89 2.17
N LYS A 116 5.31 -17.61 1.80
CA LYS A 116 6.43 -16.65 1.87
C LYS A 116 6.93 -16.40 3.29
N GLN A 117 6.08 -16.59 4.29
CA GLN A 117 6.45 -16.44 5.70
C GLN A 117 7.13 -17.68 6.27
N GLY A 118 7.12 -18.81 5.54
CA GLY A 118 7.74 -20.06 5.97
C GLY A 118 6.99 -20.79 7.09
N PHE A 119 5.67 -20.59 7.17
CA PHE A 119 4.77 -21.33 8.06
C PHE A 119 4.21 -22.58 7.38
#